data_AF-A0A967JXW9-F1
#
_entry.id   AF-A0A967JXW9-F1
#
_cell.length_a   1.000
_cell.length_b   1.000
_cell.length_c   1.000
_cell.angle_alpha   90.00
_cell.angle_beta   90.00
_cell.angle_gamma   90.00
#
_symmetry.space_group_name_H-M   'P 1'
#
loop_
_entity.id
_entity.type
_entity.pdbx_description
1 polymer ?
#
loop_
_entity_poly.entity_id
_entity_poly.type
_entity_poly.pdbx_seq_one_letter_code
_entity_poly.pdbx_strand_id
1 'polypeptide(L)' 'LARIEVTDRDDVLTGVPGADDAAVFRVPEGRVAVQTADQFRALIDDPFLNARITAIHALGDLWAMGATPQTALALVTLA' A
#
# COMPACT_ATOMS: atom_id res chain seq x y z
N LEU A 1 1.64 -16.60 3.31
CA LEU A 1 0.20 -16.31 3.15
C LEU A 1 -0.70 -17.35 3.83
N ALA A 2 -0.46 -18.67 3.70
CA ALA A 2 -1.28 -19.73 4.32
C ALA A 2 -1.29 -19.83 5.87
N ARG A 3 -0.75 -18.85 6.59
CA ARG A 3 -0.70 -18.81 8.07
C ARG A 3 -1.20 -17.49 8.67
N ILE A 4 -1.74 -16.60 7.83
CA ILE A 4 -2.37 -15.38 8.32
C ILE A 4 -3.84 -15.74 8.48
N GLU A 5 -4.31 -15.78 9.73
CA GLU A 5 -5.75 -15.86 9.99
C GLU A 5 -6.39 -14.59 9.45
N VAL A 6 -7.12 -14.73 8.35
CA VAL A 6 -7.93 -13.64 7.81
C VAL A 6 -9.10 -13.48 8.78
N THR A 7 -9.01 -12.46 9.62
CA THR A 7 -10.11 -12.09 10.50
C THR A 7 -11.11 -11.30 9.68
N ASP A 8 -12.35 -11.79 9.60
CA ASP A 8 -13.43 -11.07 8.95
C ASP A 8 -13.78 -9.85 9.80
N ARG A 9 -13.52 -8.66 9.23
CA ARG A 9 -13.70 -7.38 9.90
C ARG A 9 -14.61 -6.53 9.03
N ASP A 10 -15.77 -6.15 9.56
CA ASP A 10 -16.79 -5.38 8.84
C ASP A 10 -16.29 -4.03 8.30
N ASP A 11 -15.25 -3.46 8.90
CA ASP A 11 -14.65 -2.22 8.46
C ASP A 11 -13.60 -2.41 7.34
N VAL A 12 -13.15 -3.63 7.06
CA VAL A 12 -12.25 -3.96 5.95
C VAL A 12 -13.08 -4.35 4.74
N LEU A 13 -13.08 -3.51 3.71
CA LEU A 13 -13.89 -3.68 2.50
C LEU A 13 -13.23 -4.60 1.48
N THR A 14 -11.90 -4.60 1.46
CA THR A 14 -11.09 -5.50 0.65
C THR A 14 -10.05 -6.17 1.55
N GLY A 15 -10.27 -7.46 1.84
CA GLY A 15 -9.41 -8.32 2.67
C GLY A 15 -9.49 -9.77 2.18
N VAL A 16 -8.33 -10.40 1.95
CA VAL A 16 -8.07 -11.46 0.94
C VAL A 16 -8.79 -12.79 1.22
N PRO A 17 -9.52 -13.42 0.26
CA PRO A 17 -8.93 -14.11 -0.92
C PRO A 17 -9.30 -13.54 -2.31
N GLY A 18 -8.28 -13.26 -3.14
CA GLY A 18 -8.37 -12.60 -4.46
C GLY A 18 -7.64 -11.24 -4.54
N ALA A 19 -6.73 -10.98 -3.60
CA ALA A 19 -6.10 -9.70 -3.29
C ALA A 19 -5.93 -8.72 -4.46
N ASP A 20 -6.50 -7.52 -4.28
CA ASP A 20 -6.34 -6.35 -5.13
C ASP A 20 -5.06 -5.56 -4.74
N ASP A 21 -4.70 -4.53 -5.50
CA ASP A 21 -3.40 -3.83 -5.33
C ASP A 21 -3.28 -3.02 -4.00
N ALA A 22 -4.39 -2.77 -3.28
CA ALA A 22 -4.36 -2.07 -1.99
C ALA A 22 -5.48 -2.51 -1.03
N ALA A 23 -5.28 -2.25 0.27
CA ALA A 23 -6.29 -2.47 1.29
C ALA A 23 -7.27 -1.29 1.35
N VAL A 24 -8.57 -1.57 1.39
CA VAL A 24 -9.64 -0.58 1.54
C VAL A 24 -10.36 -0.81 2.85
N PHE A 25 -10.51 0.23 3.66
CA PHE A 25 -11.24 0.17 4.93
C PHE A 25 -12.11 1.42 5.16
N ARG A 26 -13.22 1.25 5.89
CA ARG A 26 -14.11 2.35 6.26
C ARG A 26 -13.44 3.25 7.29
N VAL A 27 -13.62 4.55 7.11
CA VAL A 27 -13.29 5.57 8.12
C VAL A 27 -14.56 6.37 8.44
N PRO A 28 -14.59 7.14 9.55
CA PRO A 28 -15.72 8.02 9.85
C PRO A 28 -16.07 8.97 8.68
N GLU A 29 -17.25 9.58 8.72
CA GLU A 29 -17.75 10.55 7.71
C GLU A 29 -18.15 9.94 6.35
N GLY A 30 -18.45 8.63 6.29
CA GLY A 30 -18.88 7.99 5.04
C GLY A 30 -17.79 7.94 3.98
N ARG A 31 -16.52 8.00 4.40
CA ARG A 31 -15.34 7.91 3.54
C ARG A 31 -14.68 6.54 3.70
N VAL A 32 -13.79 6.24 2.76
CA VAL A 32 -12.90 5.07 2.82
C VAL A 32 -11.46 5.53 2.77
N ALA A 33 -10.60 4.78 3.46
CA ALA A 33 -9.16 4.89 3.29
C ALA A 33 -8.70 3.75 2.39
N VAL A 34 -7.80 4.09 1.47
CA VAL A 34 -7.09 3.14 0.61
C VAL A 34 -5.62 3.21 1.00
N GLN A 35 -5.06 2.07 1.39
CA GLN A 35 -3.71 1.99 1.90
C GLN A 35 -2.94 0.88 1.19
N THR A 36 -1.78 1.26 0.68
CA THR A 36 -0.78 0.35 0.13
C THR A 36 0.57 0.60 0.81
N ALA A 37 1.44 -0.39 0.79
CA ALA A 37 2.81 -0.28 1.23
C ALA A 37 3.70 -1.18 0.36
N ASP A 38 4.64 -0.56 -0.32
CA ASP A 38 5.59 -1.24 -1.18
C ASP A 38 7.03 -0.85 -0.86
N GLN A 39 7.94 -1.79 -1.09
CA GLN A 39 9.37 -1.56 -0.94
C GLN A 39 10.15 -2.27 -2.04
N PHE A 40 11.17 -1.60 -2.52
CA PHE A 40 12.20 -2.24 -3.32
C PHE A 40 13.50 -2.39 -2.52
N ARG A 41 14.19 -3.50 -2.78
CA ARG A 41 15.62 -3.60 -2.50
C ARG A 41 16.37 -2.58 -3.38
N ALA A 42 17.65 -2.36 -3.17
CA ALA A 42 18.45 -1.51 -4.04
C ALA A 42 18.47 -2.10 -5.47
N LEU A 43 17.58 -1.60 -6.34
CA LEU A 43 17.52 -1.97 -7.76
C LEU A 43 18.61 -1.22 -8.54
N ILE A 44 18.99 -0.05 -8.04
CA ILE A 44 19.95 0.89 -8.63
C ILE A 44 20.82 1.46 -7.49
N ASP A 45 22.08 1.75 -7.80
CA ASP A 45 23.07 2.26 -6.84
C ASP A 45 22.78 3.69 -6.33
N ASP A 46 22.02 4.49 -7.08
CA ASP A 46 21.60 5.83 -6.65
C ASP A 46 20.40 5.71 -5.68
N PRO A 47 20.59 5.98 -4.37
CA PRO A 47 19.52 5.84 -3.38
C PRO A 47 18.38 6.83 -3.61
N PHE A 48 18.66 8.03 -4.15
CA PHE A 48 17.62 9.02 -4.44
C PHE A 48 16.75 8.55 -5.60
N LEU A 49 17.36 8.06 -6.67
CA LEU A 49 16.62 7.50 -7.81
C LEU A 49 15.83 6.25 -7.40
N ASN A 50 16.44 5.34 -6.63
CA ASN A 50 15.75 4.14 -6.12
C ASN A 50 14.54 4.53 -5.25
N ALA A 51 14.68 5.52 -4.37
CA ALA A 51 13.57 6.00 -3.53
C ALA A 51 12.46 6.64 -4.37
N ARG A 52 12.79 7.43 -5.41
CA ARG A 52 11.81 8.01 -6.32
C ARG A 52 11.01 6.94 -7.09
N ILE A 53 11.70 5.92 -7.60
CA ILE A 53 11.06 4.81 -8.31
C ILE A 53 10.13 4.06 -7.34
N THR A 54 10.62 3.74 -6.14
CA THR A 54 9.83 3.04 -5.11
C THR A 54 8.58 3.83 -4.72
N ALA A 55 8.71 5.15 -4.52
CA ALA A 55 7.58 6.00 -4.17
C ALA A 55 6.52 6.03 -5.29
N ILE A 56 6.93 6.19 -6.55
CA ILE A 56 6.00 6.17 -7.68
C ILE A 56 5.33 4.81 -7.85
N HIS A 57 6.06 3.72 -7.61
CA HIS A 57 5.50 2.37 -7.66
C HIS A 57 4.41 2.18 -6.60
N ALA A 58 4.71 2.50 -5.33
CA ALA A 58 3.74 2.39 -4.24
C ALA A 58 2.51 3.30 -4.46
N LEU A 59 2.69 4.50 -5.02
CA LEU A 59 1.55 5.35 -5.37
C LEU A 59 0.72 4.80 -6.54
N GLY A 60 1.34 3.96 -7.38
CA GLY A 60 0.72 3.22 -8.49
C GLY A 60 -0.54 2.47 -8.07
N ASP A 61 -0.48 1.74 -6.96
CA ASP A 61 -1.62 0.96 -6.47
C ASP A 61 -2.78 1.87 -6.08
N LEU A 62 -2.51 3.01 -5.44
CA LEU A 62 -3.57 3.97 -5.10
C LEU A 62 -4.24 4.52 -6.36
N TRP A 63 -3.46 4.87 -7.39
CA TRP A 63 -4.02 5.32 -8.66
C TRP A 63 -4.79 4.23 -9.39
N ALA A 64 -4.33 2.98 -9.34
CA ALA A 64 -5.03 1.82 -9.91
C ALA A 64 -6.40 1.60 -9.24
N MET A 65 -6.47 1.84 -7.93
CA MET A 65 -7.71 1.78 -7.14
C MET A 65 -8.59 3.04 -7.27
N GLY A 66 -8.20 4.01 -8.11
CA GLY A 66 -8.93 5.27 -8.29
C GLY A 66 -8.86 6.23 -7.08
N ALA A 67 -7.91 6.00 -6.18
CA ALA A 67 -7.70 6.83 -5.00
C ALA A 67 -6.71 7.98 -5.29
N THR A 68 -6.91 9.10 -4.60
CA THR A 68 -5.97 10.24 -4.63
C THR A 68 -5.06 10.15 -3.40
N PRO A 69 -3.73 10.01 -3.57
CA PRO A 69 -2.80 9.95 -2.44
C PRO A 69 -2.89 11.19 -1.53
N GLN A 70 -2.99 10.97 -0.22
CA GLN A 70 -3.13 12.03 0.78
C GLN A 70 -1.92 12.14 1.71
N THR A 71 -1.28 11.01 2.02
CA THR A 71 -0.13 10.92 2.92
C THR A 71 0.83 9.83 2.43
N ALA A 72 2.06 9.84 2.94
CA ALA A 72 3.04 8.80 2.67
C ALA A 72 3.84 8.49 3.96
N LEU A 73 4.16 7.21 4.16
CA LEU A 73 5.05 6.73 5.21
C LEU A 73 6.31 6.16 4.56
N ALA A 74 7.48 6.71 4.89
CA ALA A 74 8.75 6.18 4.40
C ALA A 74 9.14 4.92 5.18
N LEU A 75 9.26 3.80 4.48
CA LEU A 75 9.83 2.55 5.01
C LEU A 75 11.26 2.41 4.49
N VAL A 76 12.24 2.52 5.39
CA VAL A 76 13.66 2.52 5.03
C VAL A 76 14.38 1.45 5.83
N THR A 77 15.09 0.57 5.12
CA THR A 77 16.04 -0.37 5.72
C THR A 77 17.45 0.15 5.49
N LEU A 78 18.21 0.32 6.57
CA LEU A 78 19.63 0.64 6.52
C LEU A 78 20.41 -0.68 6.65
N ALA A 79 21.30 -0.93 5.70
CA ALA A 79 22.21 -2.09 5.71
C ALA A 79 23.48 -1.79 6.50
#